data_AF-A0A6M0F3A2-F1
#
_entry.id   AF-A0A6M0F3A2-F1
#
_cell.length_a   1.000
_cell.length_b   1.000
_cell.length_c   1.000
_cell.angle_alpha   90.00
_cell.angle_beta   90.00
_cell.angle_gamma   90.00
#
_symmetry.space_group_name_H-M   'P 1'
#
loop_
_entity.id
_entity.type
_entity.pdbx_description
1 polymer ?
#
loop_
_entity_poly.entity_id
_entity_poly.type
_entity_poly.pdbx_seq_one_letter_code
_entity_poly.pdbx_strand_id
1 'polypeptide(L)' 'LVALGYTNAEIGKELWITENSVKQALKRMFRKLNVSSRTKMVTQLFATQPDLARDEQPSLKSNGSQ' A
#
# COMPACT_ATOMS: atom_id res chain seq x y z
N LEU A 1 -3.08 -5.10 -1.98
CA LEU A 1 -3.05 -6.45 -2.61
C LEU A 1 -1.64 -7.05 -2.65
N VAL A 2 -0.67 -6.43 -3.33
CA VAL A 2 0.70 -7.01 -3.43
C VAL A 2 1.39 -7.13 -2.05
N ALA A 3 1.32 -6.08 -1.24
CA ALA A 3 1.83 -6.07 0.14
C ALA A 3 1.06 -6.99 1.10
N LEU A 4 -0.15 -7.44 0.70
CA LEU A 4 -1.00 -8.35 1.47
C LEU A 4 -0.74 -9.83 1.13
N GLY A 5 0.21 -10.13 0.23
CA GLY A 5 0.59 -11.50 -0.12
C GLY A 5 -0.08 -12.09 -1.36
N TYR A 6 -1.08 -11.44 -1.97
CA TYR A 6 -1.79 -11.98 -3.14
C TYR A 6 -0.89 -12.22 -4.36
N THR A 7 -1.04 -13.36 -5.01
CA THR A 7 -0.41 -13.68 -6.29
C THR A 7 -0.92 -12.79 -7.42
N ASN A 8 -0.21 -12.75 -8.56
CA ASN A 8 -0.65 -11.95 -9.71
C ASN A 8 -1.99 -12.44 -10.29
N ALA A 9 -2.27 -13.73 -10.22
CA ALA A 9 -3.53 -14.32 -10.68
C ALA A 9 -4.69 -13.88 -9.79
N GLU A 10 -4.52 -13.92 -8.46
CA GLU A 10 -5.52 -13.45 -7.50
C GLU A 10 -5.77 -11.95 -7.65
N ILE A 11 -4.71 -11.15 -7.83
CA ILE A 11 -4.84 -9.71 -8.10
C ILE A 11 -5.60 -9.46 -9.40
N GLY A 12 -5.29 -10.21 -10.46
CA GLY A 12 -6.01 -10.11 -11.72
C GLY A 12 -7.49 -10.43 -11.57
N LYS A 13 -7.80 -11.50 -10.83
CA LYS A 13 -9.18 -11.90 -10.52
C LYS A 13 -9.91 -10.85 -9.67
N GLU A 14 -9.25 -10.27 -8.67
CA GLU A 14 -9.83 -9.25 -7.79
C GLU A 14 -10.11 -7.94 -8.53
N LEU A 15 -9.19 -7.53 -9.40
CA LEU A 15 -9.26 -6.26 -10.14
C LEU A 15 -9.92 -6.39 -11.52
N TRP A 16 -10.38 -7.59 -11.90
CA TRP A 16 -10.97 -7.91 -13.20
C TRP A 16 -10.04 -7.53 -14.38
N ILE A 17 -8.74 -7.78 -14.22
CA ILE A 17 -7.71 -7.55 -15.23
C ILE A 17 -6.89 -8.81 -15.47
N THR A 18 -6.17 -8.86 -16.59
CA THR A 18 -5.30 -9.99 -16.88
C THR A 18 -4.07 -10.02 -15.98
N GLU A 19 -3.56 -11.22 -15.68
CA GLU A 19 -2.30 -11.39 -14.94
C GLU A 19 -1.12 -10.65 -15.61
N ASN A 20 -1.10 -10.58 -16.95
CA ASN A 20 -0.10 -9.84 -17.69
C ASN A 20 -0.17 -8.33 -17.43
N SER A 21 -1.37 -7.77 -17.31
CA SER A 21 -1.55 -6.37 -16.91
C SER A 21 -0.98 -6.11 -15.51
N VAL A 22 -1.18 -7.05 -14.57
CA VAL A 22 -0.57 -6.99 -13.23
C VAL A 22 0.95 -7.00 -13.31
N LYS A 23 1.53 -7.91 -14.10
CA LYS A 23 2.99 -7.98 -14.32
C LYS A 23 3.54 -6.66 -14.87
N GLN A 24 2.85 -6.04 -15.83
CA GLN A 24 3.25 -4.75 -16.38
C GLN A 24 3.18 -3.61 -15.36
N ALA A 25 2.12 -3.57 -14.55
CA ALA A 25 1.98 -2.59 -13.48
C ALA A 25 3.11 -2.74 -12.44
N LEU A 26 3.41 -3.96 -12.01
CA LEU A 26 4.53 -4.26 -11.11
C LEU A 26 5.87 -3.83 -11.69
N LYS A 27 6.13 -4.11 -12.97
CA LYS A 27 7.37 -3.69 -13.64
C LYS A 27 7.53 -2.16 -13.66
N ARG A 28 6.42 -1.43 -13.87
CA ARG A 28 6.42 0.05 -13.79
C ARG A 28 6.70 0.54 -12.37
N MET A 29 6.10 -0.08 -11.35
CA MET A 29 6.35 0.25 -9.94
C MET A 29 7.81 -0.01 -9.55
N PHE A 30 8.38 -1.15 -9.94
CA PHE A 30 9.78 -1.48 -9.68
C PHE A 30 10.74 -0.45 -10.26
N ARG A 31 10.50 0.01 -11.48
CA ARG A 31 11.30 1.08 -12.11
C ARG A 31 11.18 2.42 -11.38
N LYS A 32 9.98 2.78 -10.92
CA LYS A 32 9.74 4.03 -10.17
C LYS A 32 10.39 4.02 -8.79
N LEU A 33 10.38 2.87 -8.13
CA LEU A 33 10.92 2.69 -6.78
C LEU A 33 12.40 2.27 -6.77
N ASN A 34 12.99 2.06 -7.95
CA ASN A 34 14.36 1.55 -8.12
C ASN A 34 14.63 0.24 -7.36
N VAL A 35 13.64 -0.67 -7.37
CA VAL A 35 13.73 -1.98 -6.69
C VAL A 35 13.73 -3.12 -7.70
N SER A 36 14.48 -4.19 -7.38
CA SER A 36 14.63 -5.35 -8.26
C SER A 36 13.68 -6.51 -7.92
N SER A 37 12.95 -6.44 -6.81
CA SER A 37 12.10 -7.54 -6.37
C SER A 37 10.84 -7.09 -5.64
N ARG A 38 9.85 -7.98 -5.62
CA ARG A 38 8.59 -7.81 -4.90
C ARG A 38 8.81 -7.57 -3.41
N THR A 39 9.69 -8.35 -2.79
CA THR A 39 10.00 -8.21 -1.36
C THR A 39 10.58 -6.84 -1.05
N LYS A 40 11.59 -6.39 -1.82
CA LYS A 40 12.18 -5.05 -1.63
C LYS A 40 11.14 -3.94 -1.79
N MET A 41 10.27 -4.06 -2.80
CA MET A 41 9.18 -3.11 -3.00
C MET A 41 8.26 -3.04 -1.79
N VAL A 42 7.83 -4.19 -1.26
CA VAL A 42 6.93 -4.26 -0.10
C VAL A 42 7.60 -3.69 1.15
N THR A 43 8.85 -4.04 1.42
CA THR A 43 9.62 -3.47 2.54
C THR A 43 9.71 -1.95 2.46
N GLN A 44 9.99 -1.40 1.27
CA GLN A 44 10.11 0.05 1.09
C GLN A 44 8.76 0.77 1.23
N LEU A 45 7.66 0.17 0.76
CA LEU A 45 6.31 0.71 0.95
C LEU A 45 5.98 0.81 2.44
N PHE A 46 6.21 -0.24 3.22
CA PHE A 46 5.98 -0.22 4.66
C PHE A 46 6.91 0.75 5.40
N ALA A 47 8.16 0.90 4.95
CA ALA A 47 9.09 1.88 5.52
C ALA A 47 8.71 3.33 5.19
N THR A 48 8.01 3.57 4.07
CA THR A 48 7.63 4.90 3.58
C THR A 48 6.21 5.30 4.00
N GLN A 49 5.46 4.43 4.69
CA GLN A 49 4.16 4.74 5.28
C GLN A 49 4.21 4.95 6.82
N PRO A 50 4.82 6.03 7.34
CA PRO A 50 4.65 6.42 8.75
C PRO A 50 3.47 7.40 8.99
N ASP A 51 2.74 7.84 7.96
CA ASP A 51 1.87 9.04 8.06
C ASP A 51 0.35 8.78 8.11
N LEU A 52 -0.12 7.54 7.95
CA LEU A 52 -1.57 7.23 8.00
C LEU A 52 -2.14 7.09 9.43
N ALA A 53 -1.39 7.47 10.46
CA ALA A 53 -1.80 7.37 11.86
C ALA A 53 -2.00 8.73 12.57
N ARG A 54 -2.26 9.82 11.82
CA ARG A 54 -2.50 11.16 12.39
C ARG A 54 -3.97 11.64 12.35
N ASP A 55 -4.92 10.78 12.01
CA ASP A 55 -6.35 11.13 11.93
C ASP A 55 -7.22 10.55 13.07
N GLU A 56 -6.65 10.24 14.25
CA GLU A 56 -7.45 10.14 15.48
C GLU A 56 -7.27 11.40 16.33
N GLN A 57 -8.13 12.39 16.09
CA GLN A 57 -8.51 13.34 17.14
C GLN A 57 -9.57 12.70 18.03
N PRO A 58 -9.30 12.55 19.33
CA PRO A 58 -10.33 12.75 20.33
C PRO A 58 -9.89 13.90 21.25
N SER A 59 -10.19 15.15 20.85
CA SER A 59 -10.13 16.30 21.76
C SER A 59 -11.40 16.39 22.60
N LEU A 60 -11.68 15.35 23.39
CA LEU A 60 -12.60 15.48 24.50
C LEU A 60 -11.86 16.18 25.64
N LYS A 61 -11.89 17.51 25.65
CA LYS A 61 -11.70 18.29 26.88
C LYS A 61 -12.95 19.09 27.13
N SER A 62 -13.80 18.50 27.96
CA SER A 62 -14.66 19.22 28.88
C SER A 62 -13.85 20.31 29.60
N ASN A 63 -14.32 21.55 29.56
CA ASN A 63 -14.34 22.36 30.77
C ASN A 63 -15.42 23.43 30.67
N GLY A 64 -16.54 23.17 31.34
CA GLY A 64 -17.41 24.24 31.80
C GLY A 64 -16.75 24.96 32.97
N SER A 65 -16.85 26.29 32.98
CA SER A 65 -16.89 27.15 34.17
C SER A 65 -17.23 28.56 33.67
N GLN A 66 -18.53 28.86 33.58
CA GLN A 66 -19.04 30.22 33.75
C GLN A 66 -19.54 30.35 35.18
#